data_AF-A0A9W9SD62-F1
#
_entry.id   AF-A0A9W9SD62-F1
#
_cell.length_a   1.000
_cell.length_b   1.000
_cell.length_c   1.000
_cell.angle_alpha   90.00
_cell.angle_beta   90.00
_cell.angle_gamma   90.00
#
_symmetry.space_group_name_H-M   'P 1'
#
loop_
_entity.id
_entity.type
_entity.pdbx_description
1 polymer ?
#
loop_
_entity_poly.entity_id
_entity_poly.type
_entity_poly.pdbx_seq_one_letter_code
_entity_poly.pdbx_strand_id
1 'polypeptide(L)'
;MKRACSPEPSPEHELNKEMSLNEQHPILLSLNAPVSPPLKRASIKRAKDGGDAIPLTTSQLNISSSLAAIEAGQVEVTDPLTTISTKLKECVRPLPNQPIPRLPIKEWVELYRRNEHPEGRHFVIHQHDHPIAGPHYDLRLQFSETSSVSWSVMYGMPGDPNSQRLNRNATETRIHCLWNHLIETASHKTGSLIIWDTGEYEILPYQMDPSGPETDDSRSEISEDSQGPPEEQISDSAKLREAFQNRKIRLRLHGTRLPKDYTIILRMDKSTDFARPIREGPKRRRRHPSRRTVPQAPSTSDSESPSPRNNQESRGDATPPRSQSEFQTGPAKHAHVGNTHTADLEIQRNNAYPGSSNMIGSIHQRRWYLSLDRESSGFEPTMVRGNESEGKTRKRTWTPKPVGKGFEPFYVHGPEAERSLITARLGVDVLDDEGVEEFVPRRGWRPVLH
;
A
#
# COMPACT_ATOMS: atom_id res chain seq x y z
N MET A 1 51.95 54.35 -10.49
CA MET A 1 51.30 55.58 -9.97
C MET A 1 50.46 55.20 -8.77
N LYS A 2 50.63 55.92 -7.65
CA LYS A 2 49.95 55.72 -6.36
C LYS A 2 48.53 56.33 -6.35
N ARG A 3 47.60 55.68 -5.64
CA ARG A 3 46.54 56.20 -4.72
C ARG A 3 45.41 55.13 -4.69
N ALA A 4 45.19 54.33 -3.65
CA ALA A 4 44.86 54.61 -2.24
C ALA A 4 43.50 55.32 -2.08
N CYS A 5 42.47 54.62 -1.61
CA CYS A 5 41.90 54.74 -0.25
C CYS A 5 40.56 53.99 -0.12
N SER A 6 40.34 53.46 1.08
CA SER A 6 39.30 52.52 1.53
C SER A 6 38.04 53.26 2.08
N PRO A 7 37.29 52.77 3.10
CA PRO A 7 36.05 51.96 3.00
C PRO A 7 34.85 52.50 3.82
N GLU A 8 33.70 51.77 3.80
CA GLU A 8 32.62 51.70 4.83
C GLU A 8 31.78 52.99 5.11
N PRO A 9 30.55 52.94 5.69
CA PRO A 9 30.04 51.93 6.63
C PRO A 9 28.58 51.45 6.48
N SER A 10 28.30 50.36 7.20
CA SER A 10 26.98 49.89 7.65
C SER A 10 26.18 50.94 8.44
N PRO A 11 24.86 50.71 8.59
CA PRO A 11 24.19 51.03 9.84
C PRO A 11 23.44 49.80 10.42
N GLU A 12 23.65 49.58 11.72
CA GLU A 12 22.83 48.72 12.59
C GLU A 12 21.64 49.50 13.20
N HIS A 13 20.67 48.75 13.73
CA HIS A 13 19.56 49.09 14.66
C HIS A 13 18.37 49.89 14.07
N GLU A 14 17.07 49.58 14.30
CA GLU A 14 16.30 49.05 15.45
C GLU A 14 15.06 48.23 14.95
N LEU A 15 14.71 47.09 15.56
CA LEU A 15 13.80 46.85 16.71
C LEU A 15 12.28 47.06 16.45
N ASN A 16 11.55 45.94 16.60
CA ASN A 16 10.13 45.77 16.96
C ASN A 16 9.00 46.31 16.05
N LYS A 17 8.34 45.37 15.36
CA LYS A 17 6.87 45.33 15.31
C LYS A 17 6.33 43.90 15.42
N GLU A 18 5.86 43.62 16.63
CA GLU A 18 4.94 42.57 17.03
C GLU A 18 3.82 42.38 15.99
N MET A 19 3.73 41.20 15.37
CA MET A 19 2.54 40.76 14.67
C MET A 19 1.97 39.55 15.42
N SER A 20 0.89 39.84 16.15
CA SER A 20 0.04 38.90 16.86
C SER A 20 -0.35 37.72 15.97
N LEU A 21 0.17 36.53 16.29
CA LEU A 21 -0.35 35.26 15.77
C LEU A 21 -1.63 34.94 16.54
N ASN A 22 -2.75 35.25 15.90
CA ASN A 22 -4.06 34.88 16.37
C ASN A 22 -4.17 33.34 16.34
N GLU A 23 -4.20 32.73 17.52
CA GLU A 23 -4.46 31.30 17.74
C GLU A 23 -5.86 30.93 17.26
N GLN A 24 -6.01 30.66 15.96
CA GLN A 24 -7.15 29.92 15.46
C GLN A 24 -6.78 28.44 15.43
N HIS A 25 -6.99 27.79 16.56
CA HIS A 25 -7.08 26.34 16.66
C HIS A 25 -8.05 25.82 15.58
N PRO A 26 -7.61 24.99 14.63
CA PRO A 26 -8.52 24.39 13.67
C PRO A 26 -9.47 23.44 14.43
N ILE A 27 -10.76 23.73 14.30
CA ILE A 27 -11.87 22.96 14.86
C ILE A 27 -11.73 21.50 14.39
N LEU A 28 -11.53 20.59 15.36
CA LEU A 28 -11.49 19.15 15.16
C LEU A 28 -12.86 18.66 14.65
N LEU A 29 -12.98 18.50 13.33
CA LEU A 29 -14.09 17.76 12.73
C LEU A 29 -13.89 16.27 13.00
N SER A 30 -14.49 15.82 14.10
CA SER A 30 -14.79 14.42 14.40
C SER A 30 -15.42 13.74 13.18
N LEU A 31 -14.75 12.72 12.62
CA LEU A 31 -15.33 11.91 11.54
C LEU A 31 -15.02 10.41 11.70
N ASN A 32 -16.12 9.68 11.95
CA ASN A 32 -16.35 8.24 11.90
C ASN A 32 -16.10 7.60 10.50
N ALA A 33 -15.02 7.96 9.80
CA ALA A 33 -14.71 7.40 8.50
C ALA A 33 -13.98 6.05 8.65
N PRO A 34 -14.43 4.97 7.99
CA PRO A 34 -13.83 3.66 8.12
C PRO A 34 -12.38 3.64 7.60
N VAL A 35 -11.50 3.03 8.39
CA VAL A 35 -10.15 2.59 8.02
C VAL A 35 -10.27 1.72 6.76
N SER A 36 -9.41 1.99 5.77
CA SER A 36 -9.57 1.56 4.36
C SER A 36 -9.73 0.05 4.13
N PRO A 37 -10.28 -0.37 2.96
CA PRO A 37 -10.73 0.47 1.84
C PRO A 37 -12.25 0.76 1.88
N PRO A 38 -12.69 1.94 1.37
CA PRO A 38 -14.05 2.45 1.53
C PRO A 38 -15.12 1.63 0.80
N LEU A 39 -16.30 1.53 1.43
CA LEU A 39 -17.50 0.90 0.88
C LEU A 39 -18.08 1.71 -0.29
N LYS A 40 -18.58 1.01 -1.31
CA LYS A 40 -19.49 1.56 -2.32
C LYS A 40 -20.82 1.90 -1.63
N ARG A 41 -21.27 3.16 -1.75
CA ARG A 41 -22.50 3.69 -1.13
C ARG A 41 -23.71 2.78 -1.37
N ALA A 42 -24.23 2.17 -0.31
CA ALA A 42 -25.60 1.72 -0.23
C ALA A 42 -26.39 2.72 0.63
N SER A 43 -27.54 3.15 0.13
CA SER A 43 -28.44 4.09 0.80
C SER A 43 -29.01 3.46 2.07
N ILE A 44 -28.72 4.06 3.23
CA ILE A 44 -29.30 3.66 4.52
C ILE A 44 -30.38 4.67 4.91
N LYS A 45 -31.61 4.16 5.04
CA LYS A 45 -32.77 4.86 5.60
C LYS A 45 -32.53 5.11 7.09
N ARG A 46 -32.78 6.36 7.52
CA ARG A 46 -32.78 6.78 8.93
C ARG A 46 -33.87 6.05 9.72
N ALA A 47 -33.49 5.39 10.81
CA ALA A 47 -34.39 5.09 11.92
C ALA A 47 -34.03 6.02 13.09
N LYS A 48 -35.05 6.60 13.72
CA LYS A 48 -35.01 7.39 14.95
C LYS A 48 -35.11 6.43 16.15
N ASP A 49 -34.31 6.68 17.18
CA ASP A 49 -34.68 6.70 18.60
C ASP A 49 -33.40 7.07 19.37
N GLY A 50 -33.39 7.82 20.47
CA GLY A 50 -34.35 7.86 21.57
C GLY A 50 -33.45 7.66 22.80
N GLY A 51 -33.12 8.77 23.48
CA GLY A 51 -32.14 8.77 24.55
C GLY A 51 -32.73 8.24 25.86
N ASP A 52 -31.93 7.49 26.60
CA ASP A 52 -32.04 7.35 28.05
C ASP A 52 -30.65 7.12 28.66
N ALA A 53 -30.36 7.88 29.72
CA ALA A 53 -29.09 7.90 30.42
C ALA A 53 -28.97 6.72 31.39
N ILE A 54 -27.94 5.89 31.22
CA ILE A 54 -27.56 4.81 32.15
C ILE A 54 -26.22 5.16 32.82
N PRO A 55 -26.01 4.85 34.12
CA PRO A 55 -24.90 5.39 34.91
C PRO A 55 -23.53 4.83 34.51
N LEU A 56 -22.51 5.70 34.59
CA LEU A 56 -21.07 5.38 34.42
C LEU A 56 -20.67 4.14 35.25
N THR A 57 -20.47 3.00 34.59
CA THR A 57 -19.89 1.79 35.22
C THR A 57 -19.00 1.06 34.22
N THR A 58 -17.71 0.90 34.59
CA THR A 58 -16.68 -0.05 34.12
C THR A 58 -16.29 -0.08 32.63
N SER A 59 -17.21 0.22 31.72
CA SER A 59 -17.01 0.24 30.26
C SER A 59 -16.14 1.40 29.78
N GLN A 60 -16.17 2.56 30.45
CA GLN A 60 -15.32 3.71 30.08
C GLN A 60 -13.84 3.54 30.44
N LEU A 61 -13.51 2.75 31.48
CA LEU A 61 -12.12 2.46 31.86
C LEU A 61 -11.44 1.50 30.87
N ASN A 62 -12.22 0.63 30.20
CA ASN A 62 -11.69 -0.28 29.17
C ASN A 62 -11.51 0.42 27.81
N ILE A 63 -12.25 1.49 27.53
CA ILE A 63 -12.13 2.23 26.26
C ILE A 63 -10.85 3.07 26.24
N SER A 64 -10.42 3.65 27.37
CA SER A 64 -9.15 4.39 27.45
C SER A 64 -7.91 3.48 27.44
N SER A 65 -8.07 2.18 27.71
CA SER A 65 -6.99 1.19 27.75
C SER A 65 -6.89 0.29 26.52
N SER A 66 -7.85 0.28 25.59
CA SER A 66 -7.73 -0.48 24.35
C SER A 66 -6.77 0.19 23.35
N LEU A 67 -5.86 -0.58 22.72
CA LEU A 67 -5.05 -0.05 21.61
C LEU A 67 -5.91 0.18 20.36
N ALA A 68 -7.03 -0.54 20.22
CA ALA A 68 -7.95 -0.39 19.10
C ALA A 68 -8.66 0.97 19.13
N ALA A 69 -8.99 1.47 20.31
CA ALA A 69 -9.57 2.81 20.47
C ALA A 69 -8.57 3.92 20.12
N ILE A 70 -7.27 3.71 20.40
CA ILE A 70 -6.18 4.62 20.01
C ILE A 70 -6.02 4.60 18.48
N GLU A 71 -5.96 3.42 17.85
CA GLU A 71 -5.88 3.27 16.39
C GLU A 71 -7.05 3.94 15.67
N ALA A 72 -8.26 3.78 16.21
CA ALA A 72 -9.48 4.36 15.67
C ALA A 72 -9.61 5.88 15.90
N GLY A 73 -8.65 6.51 16.59
CA GLY A 73 -8.68 7.93 16.93
C GLY A 73 -9.79 8.31 17.92
N GLN A 74 -10.26 7.35 18.71
CA GLN A 74 -11.29 7.56 19.74
C GLN A 74 -10.69 8.07 21.05
N VAL A 75 -9.39 7.87 21.25
CA VAL A 75 -8.63 8.34 22.40
C VAL A 75 -7.47 9.17 21.90
N GLU A 76 -7.35 10.41 22.39
CA GLU A 76 -6.20 11.25 22.12
C GLU A 76 -5.04 10.82 23.03
N VAL A 77 -3.88 10.57 22.43
CA VAL A 77 -2.68 10.11 23.15
C VAL A 77 -1.56 11.12 22.92
N THR A 78 -1.09 11.73 24.00
CA THR A 78 -0.03 12.75 23.98
C THR A 78 1.36 12.14 23.82
N ASP A 79 1.59 10.96 24.42
CA ASP A 79 2.82 10.18 24.26
C ASP A 79 2.49 8.75 23.79
N PRO A 80 2.33 8.56 22.46
CA PRO A 80 2.04 7.24 21.88
C PRO A 80 3.11 6.22 22.24
N LEU A 81 4.39 6.62 22.27
CA LEU A 81 5.50 5.70 22.49
C LEU A 81 5.48 5.10 23.89
N THR A 82 5.36 5.91 24.93
CA THR A 82 5.31 5.42 26.31
C THR A 82 4.02 4.62 26.56
N THR A 83 2.89 5.10 26.04
CA THR A 83 1.59 4.44 26.22
C THR A 83 1.57 3.06 25.57
N ILE A 84 1.98 2.96 24.31
CA ILE A 84 1.95 1.71 23.55
C ILE A 84 3.03 0.75 24.07
N SER A 85 4.25 1.22 24.30
CA SER A 85 5.33 0.34 24.81
C SER A 85 5.02 -0.24 26.20
N THR A 86 4.30 0.49 27.05
CA THR A 86 3.84 -0.03 28.36
C THR A 86 2.84 -1.15 28.16
N LYS A 87 1.80 -0.95 27.34
CA LYS A 87 0.80 -1.99 27.05
C LYS A 87 1.41 -3.23 26.39
N LEU A 88 2.30 -3.05 25.41
CA LEU A 88 2.93 -4.19 24.75
C LEU A 88 3.81 -5.03 25.70
N LYS A 89 4.39 -4.43 26.75
CA LYS A 89 5.14 -5.19 27.79
C LYS A 89 4.24 -6.17 28.53
N GLU A 90 2.98 -5.80 28.78
CA GLU A 90 2.01 -6.63 29.50
C GLU A 90 1.56 -7.83 28.66
N CYS A 91 1.55 -7.70 27.33
CA CYS A 91 1.07 -8.73 26.41
C CYS A 91 2.16 -9.67 25.87
N VAL A 92 3.41 -9.52 26.31
CA VAL A 92 4.53 -10.37 25.86
C VAL A 92 4.25 -11.85 26.12
N ARG A 93 4.41 -12.69 25.09
CA ARG A 93 4.37 -14.14 25.20
C ARG A 93 5.78 -14.75 25.31
N PRO A 94 5.92 -15.91 25.97
CA PRO A 94 7.15 -16.71 25.91
C PRO A 94 7.49 -17.07 24.47
N LEU A 95 8.79 -17.11 24.16
CA LEU A 95 9.23 -17.60 22.86
C LEU A 95 8.94 -19.12 22.76
N PRO A 96 8.47 -19.62 21.62
CA PRO A 96 8.39 -21.05 21.39
C PRO A 96 9.78 -21.67 21.39
N ASN A 97 9.85 -23.00 21.47
CA ASN A 97 11.12 -23.75 21.46
C ASN A 97 11.94 -23.56 20.16
N GLN A 98 11.34 -22.96 19.12
CA GLN A 98 12.03 -22.63 17.88
C GLN A 98 12.58 -21.20 17.95
N PRO A 99 13.82 -20.97 17.46
CA PRO A 99 14.40 -19.63 17.43
C PRO A 99 13.64 -18.75 16.44
N ILE A 100 12.79 -17.87 16.98
CA ILE A 100 12.12 -16.81 16.21
C ILE A 100 12.84 -15.49 16.53
N PRO A 101 13.18 -14.66 15.52
CA PRO A 101 13.70 -13.33 15.76
C PRO A 101 12.78 -12.54 16.69
N ARG A 102 13.35 -11.92 17.72
CA ARG A 102 12.63 -11.08 18.67
C ARG A 102 13.42 -9.83 18.94
N LEU A 103 12.78 -8.68 18.78
CA LEU A 103 13.35 -7.39 19.15
C LEU A 103 12.89 -7.02 20.56
N PRO A 104 13.79 -6.92 21.55
CA PRO A 104 13.42 -6.48 22.89
C PRO A 104 12.75 -5.11 22.87
N ILE A 105 11.71 -4.91 23.70
CA ILE A 105 10.94 -3.67 23.72
C ILE A 105 11.83 -2.44 23.96
N LYS A 106 12.90 -2.58 24.75
CA LYS A 106 13.86 -1.49 24.98
C LYS A 106 14.56 -1.08 23.67
N GLU A 107 15.11 -2.04 22.93
CA GLU A 107 15.80 -1.79 21.65
C GLU A 107 14.83 -1.27 20.58
N TRP A 108 13.60 -1.76 20.58
CA TRP A 108 12.54 -1.27 19.70
C TRP A 108 12.16 0.20 19.98
N VAL A 109 12.03 0.58 21.26
CA VAL A 109 11.80 1.97 21.67
C VAL A 109 12.97 2.88 21.27
N GLU A 110 14.20 2.42 21.43
CA GLU A 110 15.41 3.14 21.00
C GLU A 110 15.47 3.31 19.47
N LEU A 111 15.10 2.27 18.72
CA LEU A 111 14.99 2.31 17.25
C LEU A 111 13.96 3.33 16.78
N TYR A 112 12.80 3.41 17.45
CA TYR A 112 11.78 4.39 17.10
C TYR A 112 12.29 5.82 17.40
N ARG A 113 12.78 6.06 18.63
CA ARG A 113 13.24 7.40 19.05
C ARG A 113 14.35 7.96 18.18
N ARG A 114 15.33 7.12 17.80
CA ARG A 114 16.45 7.59 16.96
C ARG A 114 16.02 7.98 15.54
N ASN A 115 14.81 7.60 15.12
CA ASN A 115 14.22 7.99 13.84
C ASN A 115 13.13 9.07 13.97
N GLU A 116 12.86 9.56 15.18
CA GLU A 116 11.88 10.63 15.44
C GLU A 116 12.46 12.00 15.10
N HIS A 117 12.77 12.19 13.81
CA HIS A 117 13.30 13.43 13.24
C HIS A 117 12.94 13.52 11.73
N PRO A 118 13.06 14.71 11.09
CA PRO A 118 12.66 14.92 9.69
C PRO A 118 13.33 14.01 8.66
N GLU A 119 14.53 13.52 8.97
CA GLU A 119 15.33 12.64 8.10
C GLU A 119 15.26 11.17 8.51
N GLY A 120 14.33 10.81 9.40
CA GLY A 120 14.16 9.45 9.87
C GLY A 120 13.86 8.48 8.73
N ARG A 121 14.37 7.26 8.88
CA ARG A 121 14.27 6.19 7.89
C ARG A 121 13.71 4.91 8.49
N HIS A 122 12.81 5.05 9.48
CA HIS A 122 12.16 3.92 10.10
C HIS A 122 11.21 3.24 9.10
N PHE A 123 11.22 1.90 9.08
CA PHE A 123 10.19 1.13 8.42
C PHE A 123 9.55 0.15 9.39
N VAL A 124 8.30 -0.20 9.08
CA VAL A 124 7.58 -1.30 9.71
C VAL A 124 6.91 -2.14 8.65
N ILE A 125 6.84 -3.43 8.88
CA ILE A 125 5.98 -4.36 8.15
C ILE A 125 4.97 -4.88 9.16
N HIS A 126 3.71 -4.50 9.00
CA HIS A 126 2.63 -5.11 9.76
C HIS A 126 2.06 -6.30 9.02
N GLN A 127 1.77 -7.39 9.71
CA GLN A 127 0.79 -8.34 9.21
C GLN A 127 -0.60 -7.85 9.62
N HIS A 128 -1.51 -7.77 8.65
CA HIS A 128 -2.88 -7.32 8.84
C HIS A 128 -3.87 -8.39 8.35
N ASP A 129 -4.57 -9.05 9.29
CA ASP A 129 -5.67 -9.96 8.97
C ASP A 129 -7.00 -9.22 8.99
N HIS A 130 -7.29 -8.50 7.91
CA HIS A 130 -8.48 -7.67 7.80
C HIS A 130 -9.72 -8.50 7.39
N PRO A 131 -10.91 -8.34 8.00
CA PRO A 131 -12.09 -9.19 7.72
C PRO A 131 -12.59 -9.12 6.27
N ILE A 132 -12.51 -7.94 5.64
CA ILE A 132 -12.92 -7.71 4.24
C ILE A 132 -11.78 -7.92 3.23
N ALA A 133 -10.61 -7.32 3.44
CA ALA A 133 -9.48 -7.42 2.51
C ALA A 133 -8.73 -8.76 2.63
N GLY A 134 -8.84 -9.44 3.76
CA GLY A 134 -8.11 -10.64 4.10
C GLY A 134 -6.66 -10.37 4.51
N PRO A 135 -5.89 -11.44 4.78
CA PRO A 135 -4.51 -11.32 5.19
C PRO A 135 -3.63 -10.62 4.14
N HIS A 136 -2.89 -9.61 4.60
CA HIS A 136 -1.89 -8.89 3.82
C HIS A 136 -0.82 -8.31 4.72
N TYR A 137 0.22 -7.71 4.13
CA TYR A 137 1.34 -7.15 4.86
C TYR A 137 1.53 -5.69 4.46
N ASP A 138 1.40 -4.78 5.41
CA ASP A 138 1.58 -3.35 5.19
C ASP A 138 3.05 -2.98 5.37
N LEU A 139 3.74 -2.70 4.26
CA LEU A 139 5.06 -2.08 4.29
C LEU A 139 4.90 -0.57 4.41
N ARG A 140 5.38 0.02 5.51
CA ARG A 140 5.33 1.47 5.74
C ARG A 140 6.73 2.04 5.89
N LEU A 141 7.02 3.11 5.15
CA LEU A 141 8.31 3.79 5.12
C LEU A 141 8.13 5.22 5.58
N GLN A 142 8.83 5.60 6.65
CA GLN A 142 8.89 6.98 7.10
C GLN A 142 9.52 7.86 6.02
N PHE A 143 8.92 9.01 5.68
CA PHE A 143 9.51 9.98 4.74
C PHE A 143 9.62 11.40 5.31
N SER A 144 9.08 11.61 6.51
CA SER A 144 9.19 12.84 7.31
C SER A 144 9.16 12.51 8.80
N GLU A 145 9.28 13.52 9.65
CA GLU A 145 9.23 13.38 11.12
C GLU A 145 7.95 12.69 11.60
N THR A 146 6.81 12.97 10.95
CA THR A 146 5.50 12.53 11.44
C THR A 146 4.78 11.59 10.50
N SER A 147 5.31 11.33 9.29
CA SER A 147 4.53 10.69 8.22
C SER A 147 5.27 9.53 7.54
N SER A 148 4.50 8.52 7.18
CA SER A 148 4.95 7.35 6.42
C SER A 148 4.05 7.02 5.25
N VAL A 149 4.68 6.64 4.14
CA VAL A 149 4.03 6.11 2.94
C VAL A 149 3.88 4.61 3.09
N SER A 150 2.79 4.04 2.58
CA SER A 150 2.43 2.66 2.88
C SER A 150 1.90 1.90 1.67
N TRP A 151 2.20 0.61 1.63
CA TRP A 151 1.68 -0.34 0.64
C TRP A 151 1.19 -1.62 1.30
N SER A 152 -0.02 -2.03 0.93
CA SER A 152 -0.60 -3.32 1.25
C SER A 152 -0.09 -4.38 0.26
N VAL A 153 0.77 -5.28 0.72
CA VAL A 153 1.44 -6.34 -0.06
C VAL A 153 0.70 -7.65 0.13
N MET A 154 0.06 -8.11 -0.95
CA MET A 154 -0.61 -9.42 -0.93
C MET A 154 0.43 -10.55 -0.88
N TYR A 155 0.18 -11.52 -0.01
CA TYR A 155 1.03 -12.71 0.20
C TYR A 155 2.40 -12.46 0.83
N GLY A 156 2.64 -11.26 1.37
CA GLY A 156 3.85 -10.94 2.12
C GLY A 156 5.09 -10.74 1.26
N MET A 157 6.21 -10.60 1.96
CA MET A 157 7.52 -10.27 1.39
C MET A 157 8.09 -11.44 0.55
N PRO A 158 8.69 -11.18 -0.62
CA PRO A 158 9.30 -12.22 -1.45
C PRO A 158 10.65 -12.68 -0.87
N GLY A 159 10.72 -13.91 -0.39
CA GLY A 159 11.94 -14.48 0.21
C GLY A 159 12.64 -15.57 -0.61
N ASP A 160 12.03 -16.10 -1.67
CA ASP A 160 12.66 -17.11 -2.54
C ASP A 160 13.09 -16.50 -3.88
N PRO A 161 14.41 -16.44 -4.18
CA PRO A 161 14.91 -15.90 -5.45
C PRO A 161 14.47 -16.71 -6.67
N ASN A 162 14.04 -17.96 -6.48
CA ASN A 162 13.61 -18.89 -7.52
C ASN A 162 12.10 -19.13 -7.56
N SER A 163 11.32 -18.35 -6.80
CA SER A 163 9.86 -18.52 -6.73
C SER A 163 9.20 -18.44 -8.12
N GLN A 164 8.18 -19.26 -8.34
CA GLN A 164 7.33 -19.17 -9.54
C GLN A 164 6.58 -17.83 -9.62
N ARG A 165 6.34 -17.18 -8.47
CA ARG A 165 5.67 -15.88 -8.38
C ARG A 165 6.65 -14.82 -7.93
N LEU A 166 7.43 -14.30 -8.88
CA LEU A 166 8.49 -13.32 -8.61
C LEU A 166 7.99 -11.94 -8.17
N ASN A 167 6.80 -11.56 -8.62
CA ASN A 167 6.19 -10.28 -8.29
C ASN A 167 5.05 -10.47 -7.29
N ARG A 168 4.96 -9.56 -6.33
CA ARG A 168 3.83 -9.39 -5.42
C ARG A 168 3.05 -8.15 -5.86
N ASN A 169 1.73 -8.24 -5.84
CA ASN A 169 0.90 -7.04 -5.99
C ASN A 169 1.00 -6.25 -4.68
N ALA A 170 1.32 -4.97 -4.81
CA ALA A 170 1.33 -4.02 -3.71
C ALA A 170 0.35 -2.88 -4.05
N THR A 171 -0.55 -2.55 -3.14
CA THR A 171 -1.50 -1.45 -3.32
C THR A 171 -1.12 -0.33 -2.40
N GLU A 172 -0.84 0.85 -2.95
CA GLU A 172 -0.58 2.05 -2.14
C GLU A 172 -1.77 2.31 -1.22
N THR A 173 -1.53 2.56 0.07
CA THR A 173 -2.57 2.92 1.04
C THR A 173 -2.48 4.41 1.38
N ARG A 174 -3.24 4.85 2.39
CA ARG A 174 -3.15 6.24 2.84
C ARG A 174 -1.81 6.53 3.51
N ILE A 175 -1.42 7.81 3.57
CA ILE A 175 -0.30 8.22 4.41
C ILE A 175 -0.67 8.00 5.86
N HIS A 176 0.20 7.31 6.59
CA HIS A 176 0.06 7.06 8.03
C HIS A 176 0.93 8.03 8.82
N CYS A 177 0.54 8.31 10.05
CA CYS A 177 1.42 8.93 11.03
C CYS A 177 2.54 7.96 11.46
N LEU A 178 3.70 8.49 11.87
CA LEU A 178 4.83 7.67 12.28
C LEU A 178 4.49 6.78 13.48
N TRP A 179 3.71 7.28 14.44
CA TRP A 179 3.34 6.50 15.63
C TRP A 179 2.53 5.25 15.30
N ASN A 180 1.84 5.19 14.14
CA ASN A 180 1.21 3.96 13.67
C ASN A 180 2.21 2.82 13.41
N HIS A 181 3.52 3.09 13.42
CA HIS A 181 4.54 2.04 13.37
C HIS A 181 4.64 1.26 14.68
N LEU A 182 4.05 1.77 15.76
CA LEU A 182 4.19 1.21 17.10
C LEU A 182 3.10 0.19 17.44
N ILE A 183 2.00 0.17 16.69
CA ILE A 183 0.74 -0.39 17.17
C ILE A 183 0.56 -1.86 16.82
N GLU A 184 0.20 -2.66 17.83
CA GLU A 184 -0.37 -3.99 17.65
C GLU A 184 -1.75 -3.98 18.28
N THR A 185 -2.78 -4.26 17.50
CA THR A 185 -4.16 -4.15 17.98
C THR A 185 -5.10 -4.99 17.14
N ALA A 186 -6.33 -5.15 17.60
CA ALA A 186 -7.38 -5.79 16.85
C ALA A 186 -8.76 -5.20 17.15
N SER A 187 -9.65 -5.25 16.16
CA SER A 187 -11.08 -4.95 16.34
C SER A 187 -11.93 -5.74 15.35
N HIS A 188 -13.25 -5.81 15.55
CA HIS A 188 -14.15 -6.39 14.55
C HIS A 188 -14.09 -5.69 13.18
N LYS A 189 -13.71 -4.42 13.14
CA LYS A 189 -13.68 -3.62 11.90
C LYS A 189 -12.35 -3.79 11.16
N THR A 190 -11.25 -3.74 11.90
CA THR A 190 -9.90 -3.74 11.34
C THR A 190 -9.31 -5.14 11.28
N GLY A 191 -9.76 -6.08 12.11
CA GLY A 191 -9.10 -7.37 12.31
C GLY A 191 -7.77 -7.23 13.04
N SER A 192 -6.94 -8.28 13.07
CA SER A 192 -5.69 -8.27 13.84
C SER A 192 -4.55 -7.59 13.09
N LEU A 193 -3.77 -6.79 13.81
CA LEU A 193 -2.56 -6.13 13.32
C LEU A 193 -1.39 -6.44 14.26
N ILE A 194 -0.31 -7.02 13.72
CA ILE A 194 0.92 -7.31 14.47
C ILE A 194 2.15 -6.74 13.74
N ILE A 195 3.19 -6.37 14.49
CA ILE A 195 4.47 -5.97 13.92
C ILE A 195 5.21 -7.23 13.47
N TRP A 196 5.26 -7.48 12.16
CA TRP A 196 5.92 -8.65 11.58
C TRP A 196 7.43 -8.43 11.48
N ASP A 197 7.86 -7.25 11.04
CA ASP A 197 9.26 -6.81 11.07
C ASP A 197 9.35 -5.28 11.20
N THR A 198 10.49 -4.77 11.66
CA THR A 198 10.74 -3.34 11.80
C THR A 198 12.24 -3.07 11.79
N GLY A 199 12.63 -1.87 11.37
CA GLY A 199 14.05 -1.51 11.25
C GLY A 199 14.25 -0.18 10.54
N GLU A 200 15.40 -0.04 9.89
CA GLU A 200 15.74 1.11 9.05
C GLU A 200 15.86 0.73 7.58
N TYR A 201 15.56 1.65 6.68
CA TYR A 201 15.68 1.42 5.25
C TYR A 201 16.78 2.27 4.60
N GLU A 202 17.37 1.76 3.53
CA GLU A 202 18.31 2.49 2.68
C GLU A 202 17.73 2.54 1.26
N ILE A 203 17.80 3.70 0.61
CA ILE A 203 17.39 3.83 -0.81
C ILE A 203 18.64 3.68 -1.68
N LEU A 204 18.63 2.62 -2.49
CA LEU A 204 19.75 2.31 -3.37
C LEU A 204 19.64 3.13 -4.67
N PRO A 205 20.78 3.61 -5.21
CA PRO A 205 20.79 4.38 -6.43
C PRO A 205 20.20 3.60 -7.60
N TYR A 206 19.53 4.33 -8.47
CA TYR A 206 19.07 3.81 -9.74
C TYR A 206 20.17 3.97 -10.78
N GLN A 207 20.77 2.85 -11.20
CA GLN A 207 21.57 2.84 -12.41
C GLN A 207 20.59 2.86 -13.60
N MET A 208 20.42 4.03 -14.22
CA MET A 208 19.88 4.11 -15.57
C MET A 208 20.92 3.44 -16.46
N ASP A 209 20.67 2.24 -16.98
CA ASP A 209 21.48 1.73 -18.08
C ASP A 209 21.21 2.64 -19.30
N PRO A 210 22.21 3.37 -19.82
CA PRO A 210 22.02 4.25 -20.98
C PRO A 210 21.80 3.48 -22.30
N SER A 211 21.72 2.13 -22.27
CA SER A 211 21.74 1.26 -23.46
C SER A 211 20.37 0.73 -23.91
N GLY A 212 19.27 1.38 -23.52
CA GLY A 212 17.97 1.15 -24.16
C GLY A 212 17.97 1.69 -25.60
N PRO A 213 17.28 1.04 -26.57
CA PRO A 213 17.17 1.61 -27.91
C PRO A 213 16.48 2.97 -27.83
N GLU A 214 17.20 4.00 -28.28
CA GLU A 214 16.73 5.38 -28.39
C GLU A 214 15.39 5.42 -29.14
N THR A 215 14.31 5.64 -28.39
CA THR A 215 13.12 6.26 -28.98
C THR A 215 13.21 7.74 -28.66
N ASP A 216 13.33 8.53 -29.72
CA ASP A 216 13.34 9.99 -29.79
C ASP A 216 12.24 10.60 -28.90
N ASP A 217 12.59 10.95 -27.68
CA ASP A 217 11.88 11.90 -26.84
C ASP A 217 12.93 12.89 -26.33
N SER A 218 13.13 13.94 -27.13
CA SER A 218 14.01 15.07 -26.87
C SER A 218 13.83 15.67 -25.46
N ARG A 219 14.72 15.31 -24.52
CA ARG A 219 15.03 16.12 -23.32
C ARG A 219 16.52 16.00 -22.98
N SER A 220 17.29 16.92 -23.56
CA SER A 220 18.57 17.50 -23.11
C SER A 220 19.56 16.62 -22.33
N GLU A 221 20.67 16.37 -23.02
CA GLU A 221 21.97 15.90 -22.54
C GLU A 221 22.44 16.64 -21.28
N ILE A 222 22.83 15.88 -20.25
CA ILE A 222 23.76 16.36 -19.23
C ILE A 222 24.98 15.46 -19.35
N SER A 223 26.06 16.08 -19.82
CA SER A 223 27.39 15.49 -20.03
C SER A 223 27.98 14.93 -18.74
N GLU A 224 28.39 13.67 -18.79
CA GLU A 224 29.32 13.04 -17.86
C GLU A 224 30.72 13.63 -18.05
N ASP A 225 31.07 14.69 -17.32
CA ASP A 225 32.40 14.87 -16.75
C ASP A 225 32.39 16.09 -15.81
N SER A 226 32.21 15.87 -14.52
CA SER A 226 32.54 16.87 -13.50
C SER A 226 32.69 16.16 -12.17
N GLN A 227 33.91 16.16 -11.65
CA GLN A 227 34.16 15.98 -10.22
C GLN A 227 33.36 17.03 -9.46
N GLY A 228 32.17 16.63 -9.01
CA GLY A 228 31.31 17.47 -8.19
C GLY A 228 31.92 17.73 -6.82
N PRO A 229 31.52 18.82 -6.14
CA PRO A 229 31.84 19.06 -4.73
C PRO A 229 31.36 17.85 -3.88
N PRO A 230 31.84 17.67 -2.64
CA PRO A 230 31.45 16.53 -1.81
C PRO A 230 29.93 16.38 -1.85
N GLU A 231 29.44 15.24 -2.36
CA GLU A 231 28.02 14.93 -2.41
C GLU A 231 27.44 15.26 -1.03
N GLU A 232 26.63 16.32 -0.94
CA GLU A 232 25.77 16.50 0.22
C GLU A 232 25.00 15.19 0.34
N GLN A 233 25.26 14.44 1.42
CA GLN A 233 24.70 13.11 1.60
C GLN A 233 23.19 13.25 1.71
N ILE A 234 22.49 13.13 0.57
CA ILE A 234 21.04 13.20 0.50
C ILE A 234 20.50 12.11 1.44
N SER A 235 19.68 12.50 2.40
CA SER A 235 19.07 11.56 3.35
C SER A 235 18.21 10.52 2.62
N ASP A 236 18.11 9.31 3.18
CA ASP A 236 17.30 8.24 2.57
C ASP A 236 15.82 8.63 2.43
N SER A 237 15.29 9.46 3.33
CA SER A 237 13.94 10.00 3.21
C SER A 237 13.77 10.95 2.01
N ALA A 238 14.80 11.74 1.68
CA ALA A 238 14.82 12.56 0.48
C ALA A 238 14.93 11.72 -0.79
N LYS A 239 15.83 10.72 -0.81
CA LYS A 239 15.91 9.73 -1.90
C LYS A 239 14.60 8.99 -2.10
N LEU A 240 13.89 8.66 -1.01
CA LEU A 240 12.58 8.00 -1.08
C LEU A 240 11.54 8.88 -1.78
N ARG A 241 11.50 10.18 -1.47
CA ARG A 241 10.58 11.12 -2.14
C ARG A 241 10.85 11.17 -3.64
N GLU A 242 12.12 11.25 -4.04
CA GLU A 242 12.52 11.25 -5.44
C GLU A 242 12.17 9.93 -6.14
N ALA A 243 12.55 8.80 -5.54
CA ALA A 243 12.27 7.46 -6.08
C ALA A 243 10.77 7.17 -6.21
N PHE A 244 9.95 7.69 -5.29
CA PHE A 244 8.50 7.62 -5.34
C PHE A 244 7.95 8.37 -6.56
N GLN A 245 8.41 9.60 -6.80
CA GLN A 245 8.04 10.39 -7.98
C GLN A 245 8.49 9.72 -9.29
N ASN A 246 9.67 9.11 -9.26
CA ASN A 246 10.23 8.33 -10.37
C ASN A 246 9.52 6.97 -10.58
N ARG A 247 8.49 6.65 -9.77
CA ARG A 247 7.64 5.47 -9.91
C ARG A 247 8.40 4.14 -9.72
N LYS A 248 9.62 4.20 -9.19
CA LYS A 248 10.51 3.04 -8.99
C LYS A 248 11.40 3.28 -7.78
N ILE A 249 11.23 2.45 -6.76
CA ILE A 249 11.95 2.51 -5.49
C ILE A 249 12.77 1.24 -5.36
N ARG A 250 14.09 1.38 -5.28
CA ARG A 250 15.00 0.28 -4.95
C ARG A 250 15.38 0.42 -3.48
N LEU A 251 14.96 -0.54 -2.67
CA LEU A 251 14.87 -0.40 -1.23
C LEU A 251 15.61 -1.55 -0.57
N ARG A 252 16.60 -1.25 0.27
CA ARG A 252 17.19 -2.21 1.19
C ARG A 252 16.55 -2.04 2.57
N LEU A 253 16.14 -3.16 3.18
CA LEU A 253 15.51 -3.18 4.50
C LEU A 253 16.47 -3.81 5.51
N HIS A 254 16.86 -3.05 6.51
CA HIS A 254 17.66 -3.50 7.65
C HIS A 254 16.72 -3.88 8.80
N GLY A 255 15.98 -4.97 8.59
CA GLY A 255 15.02 -5.51 9.56
C GLY A 255 15.64 -6.42 10.60
N THR A 256 14.85 -6.78 11.62
CA THR A 256 15.25 -7.77 12.62
C THR A 256 14.91 -9.19 12.16
N ARG A 257 13.80 -9.35 11.44
CA ARG A 257 13.38 -10.64 10.86
C ARG A 257 13.95 -10.85 9.46
N LEU A 258 13.93 -9.82 8.63
CA LEU A 258 14.41 -9.93 7.26
C LEU A 258 15.92 -10.25 7.21
N PRO A 259 16.37 -11.08 6.26
CA PRO A 259 17.79 -11.40 6.13
C PRO A 259 18.66 -10.17 5.87
N LYS A 260 19.96 -10.31 6.16
CA LYS A 260 20.95 -9.29 5.81
C LYS A 260 20.95 -9.02 4.30
N ASP A 261 21.14 -7.75 3.94
CA ASP A 261 21.17 -7.25 2.56
C ASP A 261 19.85 -7.43 1.77
N TYR A 262 18.75 -7.80 2.45
CA TYR A 262 17.44 -7.96 1.83
C TYR A 262 17.00 -6.69 1.08
N THR A 263 16.94 -6.81 -0.25
CA THR A 263 16.68 -5.70 -1.15
C THR A 263 15.49 -6.01 -2.05
N ILE A 264 14.56 -5.08 -2.16
CA ILE A 264 13.37 -5.18 -2.99
C ILE A 264 13.27 -4.00 -3.96
N ILE A 265 12.51 -4.18 -5.02
CA ILE A 265 12.14 -3.13 -5.96
C ILE A 265 10.61 -2.99 -5.92
N LEU A 266 10.14 -1.79 -5.59
CA LEU A 266 8.77 -1.38 -5.83
C LEU A 266 8.71 -0.61 -7.14
N ARG A 267 7.84 -1.03 -8.05
CA ARG A 267 7.61 -0.37 -9.33
C ARG A 267 6.13 -0.13 -9.55
N MET A 268 5.76 1.12 -9.81
CA MET A 268 4.38 1.44 -10.16
C MET A 268 4.05 0.90 -11.55
N ASP A 269 2.80 0.46 -11.73
CA ASP A 269 2.33 -0.01 -13.03
C ASP A 269 2.19 1.19 -13.99
N LYS A 270 2.85 1.12 -15.17
CA LYS A 270 2.84 2.17 -16.20
C LYS A 270 1.43 2.37 -16.80
N SER A 271 0.58 1.33 -16.73
CA SER A 271 -0.77 1.36 -17.29
C SER A 271 -1.81 1.96 -16.34
N THR A 272 -1.49 2.07 -15.05
CA THR A 272 -2.33 2.74 -14.06
C THR A 272 -1.87 4.19 -13.88
N ASP A 273 -2.13 5.02 -14.88
CA ASP A 273 -2.61 6.36 -14.54
C ASP A 273 -4.10 6.17 -14.20
N PHE A 274 -4.50 6.43 -12.95
CA PHE A 274 -5.89 6.32 -12.49
C PHE A 274 -6.83 7.38 -13.11
N ALA A 275 -6.40 8.00 -14.22
CA ALA A 275 -7.19 8.84 -15.11
C ALA A 275 -8.45 8.17 -15.68
N ARG A 276 -8.68 6.88 -15.40
CA ARG A 276 -9.94 6.21 -15.67
C ARG A 276 -10.58 5.86 -14.32
N PRO A 277 -11.73 6.46 -13.96
CA PRO A 277 -12.52 5.95 -12.84
C PRO A 277 -12.71 4.46 -13.05
N ILE A 278 -12.51 3.67 -11.99
CA ILE A 278 -12.68 2.22 -11.98
C ILE A 278 -13.92 1.92 -12.83
N ARG A 279 -13.70 1.43 -14.07
CA ARG A 279 -14.81 0.97 -14.88
C ARG A 279 -15.48 -0.05 -14.01
N GLU A 280 -16.76 0.15 -13.72
CA GLU A 280 -17.60 -0.92 -13.24
C GLU A 280 -17.33 -2.08 -14.19
N GLY A 281 -16.55 -3.06 -13.73
CA GLY A 281 -16.25 -4.23 -14.53
C GLY A 281 -17.58 -4.76 -15.05
N PRO A 282 -17.66 -5.26 -16.30
CA PRO A 282 -18.93 -5.66 -16.89
C PRO A 282 -19.66 -6.53 -15.87
N LYS A 283 -20.80 -6.03 -15.36
CA LYS A 283 -21.59 -6.65 -14.29
C LYS A 283 -21.64 -8.12 -14.62
N ARG A 284 -20.97 -8.95 -13.83
CA ARG A 284 -20.91 -10.39 -14.04
C ARG A 284 -22.36 -10.85 -14.07
N ARG A 285 -22.88 -11.09 -15.28
CA ARG A 285 -24.28 -11.41 -15.51
C ARG A 285 -24.53 -12.65 -14.67
N ARG A 286 -25.23 -12.49 -13.54
CA ARG A 286 -25.67 -13.62 -12.72
C ARG A 286 -26.34 -14.56 -13.71
N ARG A 287 -25.74 -15.73 -13.95
CA ARG A 287 -26.43 -16.79 -14.66
C ARG A 287 -27.69 -17.04 -13.85
N HIS A 288 -28.82 -16.59 -14.38
CA HIS A 288 -30.11 -16.99 -13.83
C HIS A 288 -30.09 -18.51 -13.75
N PRO A 289 -30.50 -19.11 -12.62
CA PRO A 289 -30.72 -20.55 -12.58
C PRO A 289 -31.80 -20.84 -13.62
N SER A 290 -31.39 -21.46 -14.73
CA SER A 290 -32.30 -21.97 -15.73
C SER A 290 -33.27 -22.91 -15.02
N ARG A 291 -34.56 -22.63 -15.22
CA ARG A 291 -35.71 -23.41 -14.78
C ARG A 291 -35.39 -24.91 -14.78
N ARG A 292 -35.66 -25.56 -13.65
CA ARG A 292 -35.83 -27.02 -13.56
C ARG A 292 -36.85 -27.45 -14.60
N THR A 293 -36.40 -28.13 -15.64
CA THR A 293 -37.25 -28.89 -16.55
C THR A 293 -37.68 -30.15 -15.79
N VAL A 294 -38.96 -30.23 -15.44
CA VAL A 294 -39.59 -31.46 -14.94
C VAL A 294 -39.75 -32.41 -16.14
N PRO A 295 -39.31 -33.68 -16.07
CA PRO A 295 -39.60 -34.64 -17.12
C PRO A 295 -41.06 -35.07 -17.03
N GLN A 296 -41.87 -34.77 -18.05
CA GLN A 296 -43.13 -35.48 -18.30
C GLN A 296 -42.86 -36.68 -19.20
N ALA A 297 -43.35 -37.84 -18.78
CA ALA A 297 -43.40 -39.05 -19.59
C ALA A 297 -44.60 -39.01 -20.55
N PRO A 298 -44.49 -39.50 -21.80
CA PRO A 298 -45.66 -39.64 -22.66
C PRO A 298 -46.21 -41.08 -22.64
N SER A 299 -47.52 -41.20 -22.45
CA SER A 299 -48.33 -42.36 -22.88
C SER A 299 -49.14 -41.98 -24.12
N THR A 300 -48.97 -42.79 -25.17
CA THR A 300 -49.93 -43.37 -26.14
C THR A 300 -51.00 -42.51 -26.83
N SER A 301 -50.94 -42.53 -28.19
CA SER A 301 -52.00 -42.52 -29.24
C SER A 301 -53.11 -41.45 -29.21
N ASP A 302 -53.66 -40.92 -30.31
CA ASP A 302 -53.70 -41.27 -31.74
C ASP A 302 -54.12 -40.05 -32.59
N SER A 303 -53.80 -40.12 -33.89
CA SER A 303 -54.56 -39.64 -35.06
C SER A 303 -54.45 -38.20 -35.62
N GLU A 304 -54.04 -38.23 -36.91
CA GLU A 304 -54.52 -37.51 -38.09
C GLU A 304 -53.82 -36.22 -38.60
N SER A 305 -53.36 -36.33 -39.85
CA SER A 305 -52.82 -35.32 -40.78
C SER A 305 -53.98 -34.50 -41.43
N PRO A 306 -53.79 -33.56 -42.40
CA PRO A 306 -52.58 -33.07 -43.08
C PRO A 306 -52.49 -31.51 -43.26
N SER A 307 -51.39 -31.06 -43.86
CA SER A 307 -51.13 -29.74 -44.51
C SER A 307 -52.15 -29.43 -45.65
N PRO A 308 -52.14 -28.31 -46.46
CA PRO A 308 -51.05 -27.33 -46.72
C PRO A 308 -51.42 -25.87 -47.15
N ARG A 309 -50.37 -25.08 -47.49
CA ARG A 309 -50.21 -24.14 -48.64
C ARG A 309 -50.87 -22.74 -48.71
N ASN A 310 -49.98 -21.75 -48.89
CA ASN A 310 -49.81 -20.84 -50.05
C ASN A 310 -50.23 -19.35 -50.05
N ASN A 311 -49.38 -18.63 -50.82
CA ASN A 311 -49.52 -17.36 -51.56
C ASN A 311 -49.14 -16.05 -50.81
N GLN A 312 -48.08 -15.34 -51.24
CA GLN A 312 -47.96 -14.40 -52.41
C GLN A 312 -48.87 -13.17 -52.21
N GLU A 313 -48.51 -11.91 -52.42
CA GLU A 313 -47.49 -11.28 -53.26
C GLU A 313 -47.48 -9.74 -53.04
N SER A 314 -46.36 -9.09 -53.39
CA SER A 314 -46.27 -7.79 -54.12
C SER A 314 -46.50 -6.43 -53.42
N ARG A 315 -45.44 -5.57 -53.45
CA ARG A 315 -45.30 -4.25 -54.16
C ARG A 315 -45.64 -3.03 -53.28
N GLY A 316 -44.97 -1.87 -53.32
CA GLY A 316 -43.79 -1.30 -54.00
C GLY A 316 -43.40 -0.01 -53.24
N ASP A 317 -42.10 0.27 -53.08
CA ASP A 317 -41.32 1.33 -53.76
C ASP A 317 -41.73 2.80 -53.45
N ALA A 318 -40.81 3.54 -52.80
CA ALA A 318 -40.44 4.94 -53.09
C ALA A 318 -39.52 5.55 -52.00
N THR A 319 -38.29 5.88 -52.40
CA THR A 319 -37.37 6.90 -51.84
C THR A 319 -36.78 7.66 -53.05
N PRO A 320 -36.01 8.78 -52.94
CA PRO A 320 -35.77 9.82 -51.91
C PRO A 320 -35.95 11.25 -52.55
N PRO A 321 -35.36 12.44 -52.16
CA PRO A 321 -33.92 12.76 -51.91
C PRO A 321 -33.63 13.74 -50.71
N ARG A 322 -32.50 13.63 -50.00
CA ARG A 322 -31.21 14.37 -50.12
C ARG A 322 -31.28 15.91 -50.03
N SER A 323 -30.70 16.47 -48.96
CA SER A 323 -29.98 17.75 -48.97
C SER A 323 -28.77 17.68 -48.02
N GLN A 324 -27.62 18.08 -48.57
CA GLN A 324 -26.32 18.20 -47.92
C GLN A 324 -26.10 19.65 -47.48
N SER A 325 -25.47 19.88 -46.33
CA SER A 325 -24.66 21.09 -46.09
C SER A 325 -23.70 20.89 -44.89
N GLU A 326 -22.48 20.53 -45.27
CA GLU A 326 -21.16 20.84 -44.72
C GLU A 326 -20.92 21.82 -43.54
N PHE A 327 -19.81 21.51 -42.84
CA PHE A 327 -18.92 22.31 -41.96
C PHE A 327 -19.41 22.84 -40.61
N GLN A 328 -18.91 22.22 -39.52
CA GLN A 328 -17.95 22.88 -38.63
C GLN A 328 -17.19 21.85 -37.76
N THR A 329 -15.91 21.69 -38.09
CA THR A 329 -14.84 21.15 -37.25
C THR A 329 -14.71 21.98 -35.97
N GLY A 330 -15.07 21.39 -34.83
CA GLY A 330 -14.81 21.93 -33.48
C GLY A 330 -13.82 21.05 -32.71
N PRO A 331 -12.89 21.62 -31.91
CA PRO A 331 -11.74 20.91 -31.35
C PRO A 331 -12.11 20.15 -30.07
N ALA A 332 -12.75 18.99 -30.19
CA ALA A 332 -13.00 18.10 -29.06
C ALA A 332 -11.81 17.14 -28.82
N LYS A 333 -10.64 17.66 -28.45
CA LYS A 333 -9.50 16.82 -28.02
C LYS A 333 -8.72 17.27 -26.78
N HIS A 334 -9.15 18.32 -26.06
CA HIS A 334 -8.39 18.83 -24.89
C HIS A 334 -9.13 18.86 -23.54
N ALA A 335 -10.39 18.40 -23.44
CA ALA A 335 -11.16 18.57 -22.19
C ALA A 335 -10.94 17.48 -21.11
N HIS A 336 -10.18 16.42 -21.34
CA HIS A 336 -10.06 15.30 -20.40
C HIS A 336 -8.82 15.30 -19.49
N VAL A 337 -7.80 16.11 -19.78
CA VAL A 337 -6.58 16.17 -18.95
C VAL A 337 -6.79 17.02 -17.69
N GLY A 338 -7.56 18.11 -17.80
CA GLY A 338 -7.79 19.05 -16.69
C GLY A 338 -8.58 18.47 -15.51
N ASN A 339 -9.59 17.62 -15.76
CA ASN A 339 -10.46 17.07 -14.72
C ASN A 339 -9.78 15.95 -13.89
N THR A 340 -8.75 15.31 -14.45
CA THR A 340 -8.05 14.20 -13.77
C THR A 340 -7.03 14.73 -12.79
N HIS A 341 -6.25 15.73 -13.20
CA HIS A 341 -5.28 16.39 -12.32
C HIS A 341 -5.96 17.01 -11.10
N THR A 342 -7.17 17.56 -11.26
CA THR A 342 -7.95 18.11 -10.14
C THR A 342 -8.41 17.04 -9.15
N ALA A 343 -8.84 15.86 -9.63
CA ALA A 343 -9.27 14.76 -8.77
C ALA A 343 -8.08 14.16 -7.99
N ASP A 344 -6.94 13.97 -8.64
CA ASP A 344 -5.72 13.48 -7.99
C ASP A 344 -5.21 14.47 -6.92
N LEU A 345 -5.27 15.77 -7.19
CA LEU A 345 -4.94 16.79 -6.19
C LEU A 345 -5.89 16.80 -4.99
N GLU A 346 -7.19 16.60 -5.23
CA GLU A 346 -8.18 16.50 -4.13
C GLU A 346 -7.93 15.24 -3.29
N ILE A 347 -7.63 14.12 -3.94
CA ILE A 347 -7.23 12.90 -3.25
C ILE A 347 -5.96 13.14 -2.45
N GLN A 348 -4.91 13.72 -3.05
CA GLN A 348 -3.64 14.00 -2.39
C GLN A 348 -3.83 14.84 -1.12
N ARG A 349 -4.66 15.90 -1.19
CA ARG A 349 -4.98 16.76 -0.04
C ARG A 349 -5.63 15.99 1.12
N ASN A 350 -6.44 14.98 0.81
CA ASN A 350 -7.20 14.21 1.80
C ASN A 350 -6.58 12.84 2.13
N ASN A 351 -5.44 12.51 1.52
CA ASN A 351 -4.81 11.20 1.61
C ASN A 351 -3.79 11.10 2.76
N ALA A 352 -4.22 11.50 3.96
CA ALA A 352 -3.42 11.42 5.17
C ALA A 352 -4.30 11.10 6.38
N TYR A 353 -3.82 10.22 7.26
CA TYR A 353 -4.43 10.04 8.58
C TYR A 353 -4.18 11.27 9.47
N PRO A 354 -5.05 11.55 10.45
CA PRO A 354 -4.81 12.61 11.42
C PRO A 354 -3.42 12.51 12.05
N GLY A 355 -2.72 13.65 12.16
CA GLY A 355 -1.33 13.71 12.65
C GLY A 355 -0.26 13.43 11.59
N SER A 356 -0.62 13.29 10.31
CA SER A 356 0.32 13.12 9.19
C SER A 356 0.05 14.10 8.05
N SER A 357 1.05 14.31 7.18
CA SER A 357 0.98 15.20 6.04
C SER A 357 1.49 14.52 4.77
N ASN A 358 0.73 14.63 3.68
CA ASN A 358 1.06 14.00 2.41
C ASN A 358 1.98 14.87 1.53
N MET A 359 3.22 15.05 1.97
CA MET A 359 4.24 15.81 1.24
C MET A 359 4.91 15.01 0.11
N ILE A 360 4.71 13.68 0.08
CA ILE A 360 5.30 12.80 -0.94
C ILE A 360 4.45 12.65 -2.21
N GLY A 361 3.18 13.09 -2.18
CA GLY A 361 2.29 13.02 -3.35
C GLY A 361 1.62 11.67 -3.57
N SER A 362 1.36 10.94 -2.49
CA SER A 362 0.58 9.71 -2.51
C SER A 362 -0.89 10.01 -2.85
N ILE A 363 -1.57 9.13 -3.59
CA ILE A 363 -3.02 9.26 -3.83
C ILE A 363 -3.81 8.01 -3.44
N HIS A 364 -3.20 7.07 -2.71
CA HIS A 364 -3.77 5.76 -2.32
C HIS A 364 -4.36 4.95 -3.48
N GLN A 365 -4.53 3.65 -3.27
CA GLN A 365 -5.05 2.67 -4.23
C GLN A 365 -4.26 2.53 -5.54
N ARG A 366 -3.12 3.21 -5.70
CA ARG A 366 -2.22 3.01 -6.83
C ARG A 366 -1.63 1.61 -6.82
N ARG A 367 -1.54 1.00 -8.00
CA ARG A 367 -1.00 -0.36 -8.14
C ARG A 367 0.51 -0.32 -8.33
N TRP A 368 1.19 -1.02 -7.44
CA TRP A 368 2.62 -1.27 -7.46
C TRP A 368 2.88 -2.78 -7.59
N TYR A 369 4.07 -3.10 -8.08
CA TYR A 369 4.62 -4.44 -8.05
C TYR A 369 5.86 -4.44 -7.18
N LEU A 370 5.96 -5.41 -6.29
CA LEU A 370 7.08 -5.60 -5.39
C LEU A 370 7.80 -6.90 -5.76
N SER A 371 9.11 -6.83 -5.95
CA SER A 371 9.94 -7.99 -6.33
C SER A 371 11.27 -7.99 -5.58
N LEU A 372 11.84 -9.18 -5.36
CA LEU A 372 13.17 -9.32 -4.79
C LEU A 372 14.24 -8.84 -5.79
N ASP A 373 15.09 -7.90 -5.38
CA ASP A 373 16.33 -7.56 -6.09
C ASP A 373 17.38 -8.60 -5.75
N ARG A 374 17.46 -9.63 -6.59
CA ARG A 374 18.31 -10.80 -6.34
C ARG A 374 19.78 -10.44 -6.28
N GLU A 375 20.25 -9.56 -7.15
CA GLU A 375 21.68 -9.24 -7.24
C GLU A 375 22.14 -8.43 -6.04
N SER A 376 21.35 -7.43 -5.63
CA SER A 376 21.61 -6.63 -4.42
C SER A 376 21.38 -7.40 -3.13
N SER A 377 20.50 -8.41 -3.17
CA SER A 377 20.32 -9.35 -2.06
C SER A 377 21.41 -10.41 -2.00
N GLY A 378 22.43 -10.36 -2.87
CA GLY A 378 23.59 -11.25 -2.81
C GLY A 378 23.44 -12.58 -3.55
N PHE A 379 22.49 -12.70 -4.47
CA PHE A 379 22.36 -13.86 -5.36
C PHE A 379 23.03 -13.60 -6.72
N GLU A 380 23.40 -14.68 -7.39
CA GLU A 380 23.93 -14.67 -8.75
C GLU A 380 23.23 -15.71 -9.63
N PRO A 381 23.11 -15.46 -10.94
CA PRO A 381 22.46 -16.38 -11.85
C PRO A 381 23.41 -17.53 -12.24
N THR A 382 23.00 -18.76 -11.98
CA THR A 382 23.70 -19.98 -12.36
C THR A 382 22.87 -20.76 -13.38
N MET A 383 23.53 -21.34 -14.37
CA MET A 383 22.91 -22.22 -15.34
C MET A 383 22.99 -23.67 -14.85
N VAL A 384 21.84 -24.25 -14.50
CA VAL A 384 21.75 -25.66 -14.12
C VAL A 384 21.35 -26.49 -15.33
N ARG A 385 22.08 -27.59 -15.58
CA ARG A 385 21.75 -28.54 -16.64
C ARG A 385 20.57 -29.40 -16.18
N GLY A 386 19.43 -29.31 -16.87
CA GLY A 386 18.29 -30.19 -16.59
C GLY A 386 18.63 -31.66 -16.84
N ASN A 387 17.95 -32.57 -16.14
CA ASN A 387 18.07 -34.01 -16.33
C ASN A 387 17.74 -34.39 -17.79
N GLU A 388 18.45 -35.38 -18.33
CA GLU A 388 18.44 -35.76 -19.75
C GLU A 388 17.08 -36.24 -20.29
N SER A 389 16.09 -36.45 -19.41
CA SER A 389 14.74 -36.92 -19.76
C SER A 389 13.82 -35.86 -20.37
N GLU A 390 14.12 -34.57 -20.24
CA GLU A 390 13.36 -33.47 -20.85
C GLU A 390 14.32 -32.55 -21.63
N GLY A 391 14.78 -33.03 -22.80
CA GLY A 391 15.48 -32.26 -23.84
C GLY A 391 16.27 -31.03 -23.39
N LYS A 392 17.55 -31.20 -23.01
CA LYS A 392 18.62 -30.18 -22.82
C LYS A 392 18.17 -28.70 -22.67
N THR A 393 17.23 -28.40 -21.78
CA THR A 393 16.88 -27.00 -21.48
C THR A 393 17.69 -26.56 -20.26
N ARG A 394 18.58 -25.60 -20.47
CA ARG A 394 19.32 -24.96 -19.37
C ARG A 394 18.34 -24.06 -18.63
N LYS A 395 18.10 -24.35 -17.35
CA LYS A 395 17.28 -23.47 -16.49
C LYS A 395 18.20 -22.52 -15.75
N ARG A 396 17.89 -21.22 -15.82
CA ARG A 396 18.55 -20.19 -15.01
C ARG A 396 17.98 -20.27 -13.59
N THR A 397 18.83 -20.56 -12.63
CA THR A 397 18.54 -20.60 -11.19
C THR A 397 19.39 -19.54 -10.51
N TRP A 398 18.89 -18.96 -9.43
CA TRP A 398 19.63 -17.99 -8.63
C TRP A 398 20.16 -18.68 -7.38
N THR A 399 21.47 -18.59 -7.16
CA THR A 399 22.14 -19.16 -5.99
C THR A 399 22.80 -18.06 -5.17
N PRO A 400 22.95 -18.22 -3.85
CA PRO A 400 23.72 -17.30 -3.03
C PRO A 400 25.16 -17.17 -3.54
N LYS A 401 25.75 -15.97 -3.41
CA LYS A 401 27.16 -15.74 -3.76
C LYS A 401 28.08 -16.48 -2.78
N PRO A 402 29.26 -17.01 -3.21
CA PRO A 402 30.09 -17.89 -2.40
C PRO A 402 30.64 -17.31 -1.08
N VAL A 403 30.69 -15.98 -0.95
CA VAL A 403 31.31 -15.30 0.20
C VAL A 403 30.26 -14.58 1.03
N GLY A 404 29.64 -15.29 1.98
CA GLY A 404 28.80 -14.72 3.05
C GLY A 404 27.70 -13.74 2.60
N LYS A 405 27.26 -13.86 1.34
CA LYS A 405 26.31 -12.97 0.67
C LYS A 405 25.14 -13.82 0.17
N GLY A 406 23.94 -13.26 0.19
CA GLY A 406 22.72 -14.03 -0.03
C GLY A 406 22.20 -14.62 1.27
N PHE A 407 21.02 -15.23 1.18
CA PHE A 407 20.34 -15.86 2.30
C PHE A 407 19.58 -17.10 1.87
N GLU A 408 19.31 -17.99 2.82
CA GLU A 408 18.43 -19.13 2.59
C GLU A 408 17.01 -18.66 2.28
N PRO A 409 16.33 -19.24 1.28
CA PRO A 409 14.95 -18.87 0.95
C PRO A 409 14.04 -18.93 2.17
N PHE A 410 13.24 -17.88 2.36
CA PHE A 410 12.23 -17.83 3.40
C PHE A 410 10.83 -17.59 2.81
N TYR A 411 9.81 -17.94 3.58
CA TYR A 411 8.43 -17.84 3.16
C TYR A 411 7.59 -17.17 4.24
N VAL A 412 6.57 -16.44 3.79
CA VAL A 412 5.58 -15.80 4.66
C VAL A 412 4.37 -16.72 4.74
N HIS A 413 4.12 -17.27 5.92
CA HIS A 413 3.16 -18.35 6.14
C HIS A 413 1.74 -17.88 6.47
N GLY A 414 1.58 -16.63 6.89
CA GLY A 414 0.27 -16.02 7.18
C GLY A 414 -0.12 -16.00 8.65
N PRO A 415 -1.34 -15.50 8.96
CA PRO A 415 -1.74 -15.18 10.34
C PRO A 415 -1.75 -16.35 11.33
N GLU A 416 -1.87 -17.58 10.84
CA GLU A 416 -1.88 -18.78 11.68
C GLU A 416 -0.47 -19.18 12.18
N ALA A 417 0.58 -18.69 11.53
CA ALA A 417 1.97 -19.09 11.82
C ALA A 417 2.86 -17.91 12.22
N GLU A 418 2.64 -16.74 11.63
CA GLU A 418 3.48 -15.57 11.88
C GLU A 418 3.16 -14.90 13.21
N ARG A 419 4.23 -14.63 13.97
CA ARG A 419 4.16 -13.99 15.28
C ARG A 419 4.71 -12.58 15.23
N SER A 420 4.29 -11.74 16.17
CA SER A 420 4.86 -10.43 16.40
C SER A 420 6.35 -10.53 16.70
N LEU A 421 7.14 -9.64 16.09
CA LEU A 421 8.56 -9.46 16.39
C LEU A 421 8.81 -8.97 17.83
N ILE A 422 7.85 -8.22 18.40
CA ILE A 422 8.01 -7.54 19.68
C ILE A 422 7.46 -8.39 20.84
N THR A 423 6.24 -8.90 20.64
CA THR A 423 5.44 -9.56 21.69
C THR A 423 5.34 -11.09 21.51
N ALA A 424 5.80 -11.65 20.39
CA ALA A 424 5.66 -13.07 20.03
C ALA A 424 4.20 -13.58 19.92
N ARG A 425 3.22 -12.66 19.97
CA ARG A 425 1.79 -12.94 19.79
C ARG A 425 1.46 -13.30 18.35
N LEU A 426 0.55 -14.25 18.14
CA LEU A 426 -0.17 -14.45 16.89
C LEU A 426 -1.24 -13.36 16.72
N GLY A 427 -1.79 -13.24 15.50
CA GLY A 427 -2.95 -12.37 15.27
C GLY A 427 -4.16 -12.73 16.15
N VAL A 428 -4.38 -14.03 16.40
CA VAL A 428 -5.43 -14.52 17.31
C VAL A 428 -5.19 -14.10 18.76
N ASP A 429 -3.94 -14.13 19.23
CA ASP A 429 -3.62 -13.67 20.59
C ASP A 429 -3.95 -12.18 20.78
N VAL A 430 -3.77 -11.36 19.72
CA VAL A 430 -4.12 -9.93 19.75
C VAL A 430 -5.64 -9.71 19.70
N LEU A 431 -6.38 -10.54 18.97
CA LEU A 431 -7.85 -10.52 19.00
C LEU A 431 -8.37 -10.83 20.41
N ASP A 432 -7.82 -11.87 21.04
CA ASP A 432 -8.20 -12.30 22.39
C ASP A 432 -7.85 -11.21 23.43
N ASP A 433 -6.65 -10.62 23.36
CA ASP A 433 -6.21 -9.54 24.27
C ASP A 433 -7.11 -8.29 24.18
N GLU A 434 -7.71 -8.02 23.02
CA GLU A 434 -8.63 -6.89 22.79
C GLU A 434 -10.12 -7.28 22.97
N GLY A 435 -10.41 -8.51 23.40
CA GLY A 435 -11.79 -9.00 23.62
C GLY A 435 -12.62 -9.12 22.35
N VAL A 436 -11.98 -9.35 21.20
CA VAL A 436 -12.66 -9.49 19.91
C VAL A 436 -13.14 -10.93 19.73
N GLU A 437 -14.35 -11.20 20.20
CA GLU A 437 -14.99 -12.50 20.03
C GLU A 437 -15.57 -12.68 18.61
N GLU A 438 -15.68 -13.94 18.19
CA GLU A 438 -16.31 -14.37 16.92
C GLU A 438 -15.74 -13.72 15.64
N PHE A 439 -14.45 -13.34 15.65
CA PHE A 439 -13.80 -12.80 14.47
C PHE A 439 -13.84 -13.82 13.31
N VAL A 440 -14.35 -13.37 12.15
CA VAL A 440 -14.44 -14.19 10.94
C VAL A 440 -13.39 -13.72 9.93
N PRO A 441 -12.26 -14.44 9.76
CA PRO A 441 -11.24 -14.07 8.79
C PRO A 441 -11.73 -14.28 7.37
N ARG A 442 -11.18 -13.49 6.43
CA ARG A 442 -11.46 -13.70 5.01
C ARG A 442 -10.81 -15.00 4.54
N ARG A 443 -11.63 -15.93 4.04
CA ARG A 443 -11.14 -17.21 3.51
C ARG A 443 -10.47 -17.06 2.14
N GLY A 444 -9.60 -18.02 1.82
CA GLY A 444 -9.03 -18.20 0.48
C GLY A 444 -7.63 -17.59 0.28
N TRP A 445 -7.08 -16.91 1.28
CA TRP A 445 -5.67 -16.55 1.29
C TRP A 445 -4.81 -17.81 1.45
N ARG A 446 -3.69 -17.88 0.72
CA ARG A 446 -2.70 -18.96 0.82
C ARG A 446 -1.30 -18.40 0.67
N PRO A 447 -0.32 -18.90 1.44
CA PRO A 447 1.06 -18.47 1.32
C PRO A 447 1.65 -18.88 -0.03
N VAL A 448 2.65 -18.14 -0.49
CA VAL A 448 3.43 -18.49 -1.68
C VAL A 448 4.70 -19.20 -1.23
N LEU A 449 4.73 -20.52 -1.40
CA LEU A 449 5.81 -21.39 -0.91
C LEU A 449 6.76 -21.88 -2.01
N HIS A 450 6.52 -21.51 -3.28
CA HIS A 450 7.21 -22.03 -4.45
C HIS A 450 7.38 -20.99 -5.55
#